data_AF-A0A920RFR7-F1
#
_entry.id   AF-A0A920RFR7-F1
#
_cell.length_a   1.000
_cell.length_b   1.000
_cell.length_c   1.000
_cell.angle_alpha   90.00
_cell.angle_beta   90.00
_cell.angle_gamma   90.00
#
_symmetry.space_group_name_H-M   'P 1'
#
loop_
_entity.id
_entity.type
_entity.pdbx_description
1 polymer ?
#
loop_
_entity_poly.entity_id
_entity_poly.type
_entity_poly.pdbx_seq_one_letter_code
_entity_poly.pdbx_strand_id
1 'polypeptide(L)'
;MLGRIGYEQVETNAHGRVVRTLARESAIGGNHLHLTLDSRLQKVVRNELAGYRGAAVVLEPHTGEILAIVSMPDYDPNLFAKGIDQVRYTALQQDPNKPLLNRALYGRYAPGSTLKPILALAGLEHTINPRRRVKCSGSFALKEEDRVYRCWRKQGHGAVNLIEALEQSCDTYFYHLGLRLGISGISEALTTFGFGKQTGVDLASEPDGLIPTADWKQRRYSTPWYPGDTLNASIGQGYVLSTPLQLAAATAALANRGRLVRPHLLRGVEDPETGEIQRPAEQVTEVQLGDASQYERVIEGMIAVMHGSHGTARRAGQRLSYRVAAKTGTSQLVSLPQAGEAAQDLPEDLKDHALFIAFAPAERPGSPWHSS
;
A
#
# COMPACT_ATOMS: atom_id res chain seq x y z
N MET A 1 8.70 17.81 20.75
CA MET A 1 9.83 16.96 21.21
C MET A 1 11.04 17.74 21.74
N LEU A 2 11.53 18.80 21.08
CA LEU A 2 12.79 19.45 21.51
C LEU A 2 12.67 20.33 22.76
N GLY A 3 11.47 20.81 23.11
CA GLY A 3 11.25 21.66 24.27
C GLY A 3 11.84 23.06 24.11
N ARG A 4 12.05 23.75 25.23
CA ARG A 4 12.72 25.06 25.29
C ARG A 4 13.87 24.99 26.27
N ILE A 5 15.04 25.46 25.83
CA ILE A 5 16.21 25.56 26.69
C ILE A 5 15.97 26.61 27.78
N GLY A 6 16.32 26.27 29.01
CA GLY A 6 16.42 27.23 30.10
C GLY A 6 17.82 27.84 30.16
N TYR A 7 18.04 28.78 31.08
CA TYR A 7 19.36 29.34 31.34
C TYR A 7 19.56 29.66 32.82
N GLU A 8 20.81 29.64 33.24
CA GLU A 8 21.25 30.08 34.56
C GLU A 8 22.25 31.21 34.40
N GLN A 9 21.98 32.34 35.06
CA GLN A 9 22.97 33.40 35.23
C GLN A 9 23.75 33.11 36.51
N VAL A 10 25.05 32.94 36.38
CA VAL A 10 25.94 32.61 37.50
C VAL A 10 27.00 33.70 37.67
N GLU A 11 27.28 34.05 38.92
CA GLU A 11 28.42 34.90 39.28
C GLU A 11 29.66 34.02 39.36
N THR A 12 30.73 34.42 38.66
CA THR A 12 32.00 33.70 38.65
C THR A 12 33.12 34.55 39.25
N ASN A 13 34.07 33.91 39.93
CA ASN A 13 35.28 34.60 40.39
C ASN A 13 36.31 34.79 39.25
N ALA A 14 37.41 35.48 39.53
CA ALA A 14 38.48 35.76 38.55
C ALA A 14 39.16 34.49 37.96
N HIS A 15 38.94 33.31 38.55
CA HIS A 15 39.44 32.03 38.06
C HIS A 15 38.36 31.22 37.30
N GLY A 16 37.20 31.82 37.01
CA GLY A 16 36.10 31.19 36.28
C GLY A 16 35.29 30.16 37.09
N ARG A 17 35.47 30.10 38.41
CA ARG A 17 34.66 29.21 39.27
C ARG A 17 33.33 29.87 39.63
N VAL A 18 32.26 29.10 39.53
CA VAL A 18 30.91 29.52 39.94
C VAL A 18 30.88 29.78 41.45
N VAL A 19 30.45 30.98 41.83
CA VAL A 19 30.32 31.44 43.22
C VAL A 19 28.87 31.33 43.69
N ARG A 20 27.91 31.79 42.87
CA ARG A 20 26.47 31.67 43.12
C ARG A 20 25.64 31.83 41.85
N THR A 21 24.41 31.33 41.86
CA THR A 21 23.41 31.56 40.80
C THR A 21 22.59 32.82 41.10
N LEU A 22 22.58 33.77 40.16
CA LEU A 22 21.88 35.05 40.26
C LEU A 22 20.43 34.97 39.77
N ALA A 23 20.19 34.21 38.69
CA ALA A 23 18.88 33.99 38.12
C ALA A 23 18.84 32.62 37.43
N ARG A 24 17.68 31.99 37.43
CA ARG A 24 17.43 30.71 36.76
C ARG A 24 16.08 30.74 36.09
N GLU A 25 16.06 30.44 34.81
CA GLU A 25 14.86 30.09 34.06
C GLU A 25 14.95 28.60 33.72
N SER A 26 13.99 27.82 34.23
CA SER A 26 13.98 26.37 34.01
C SER A 26 13.70 26.04 32.55
N ALA A 27 14.33 24.96 32.06
CA ALA A 27 13.99 24.41 30.76
C ALA A 27 12.57 23.83 30.78
N ILE A 28 11.87 23.96 29.66
CA ILE A 28 10.56 23.33 29.46
C ILE A 28 10.77 22.08 28.62
N GLY A 29 10.28 20.93 29.12
CA GLY A 29 10.33 19.66 28.41
C GLY A 29 9.63 19.76 27.06
N GLY A 30 10.05 18.95 26.08
CA GLY A 30 9.32 18.86 24.84
C GLY A 30 8.04 18.03 24.98
N ASN A 31 7.03 18.36 24.19
CA ASN A 31 5.76 17.62 24.18
C ASN A 31 5.96 16.12 24.00
N HIS A 32 5.16 15.33 24.73
CA HIS A 32 5.11 13.88 24.57
C HIS A 32 4.22 13.54 23.38
N LEU A 33 4.68 12.63 22.53
CA LEU A 33 3.92 12.16 21.37
C LEU A 33 3.29 10.80 21.70
N HIS A 34 1.98 10.73 21.59
CA HIS A 34 1.24 9.48 21.64
C HIS A 34 1.06 8.98 20.22
N LEU A 35 1.54 7.76 19.93
CA LEU A 35 1.45 7.17 18.61
C LEU A 35 0.28 6.17 18.50
N THR A 36 -0.12 5.90 17.27
CA THR A 36 -1.19 4.95 16.92
C THR A 36 -0.69 3.50 16.89
N LEU A 37 0.62 3.30 16.77
CA LEU A 37 1.27 1.99 16.68
C LEU A 37 0.96 1.09 17.88
N ASP A 38 0.51 -0.14 17.62
CA ASP A 38 0.51 -1.22 18.62
C ASP A 38 1.86 -1.94 18.54
N SER A 39 2.67 -1.80 19.59
CA SER A 39 4.02 -2.37 19.65
C SER A 39 4.05 -3.91 19.58
N ARG A 40 2.99 -4.59 20.04
CA ARG A 40 2.87 -6.05 19.95
C ARG A 40 2.56 -6.45 18.52
N LEU A 41 1.64 -5.76 17.86
CA LEU A 41 1.32 -6.00 16.45
C LEU A 41 2.54 -5.73 15.56
N GLN A 42 3.21 -4.59 15.75
CA GLN A 42 4.45 -4.24 15.06
C GLN A 42 5.50 -5.36 15.17
N LYS A 43 5.67 -5.92 16.38
CA LYS A 43 6.60 -7.03 16.62
C LYS A 43 6.19 -8.32 15.92
N VAL A 44 4.91 -8.68 15.94
CA VAL A 44 4.39 -9.86 15.20
C VAL A 44 4.65 -9.70 13.71
N VAL A 45 4.26 -8.57 13.12
CA VAL A 45 4.44 -8.30 11.69
C VAL A 45 5.92 -8.31 11.31
N ARG A 46 6.80 -7.72 12.13
CA ARG A 46 8.25 -7.75 11.93
C ARG A 46 8.81 -9.18 11.91
N ASN A 47 8.37 -10.02 12.84
CA ASN A 47 8.84 -11.40 12.93
C ASN A 47 8.36 -12.25 11.74
N GLU A 48 7.11 -12.07 11.29
CA GLU A 48 6.57 -12.78 10.11
C GLU A 48 7.26 -12.36 8.81
N LEU A 49 7.75 -11.11 8.74
CA LEU A 49 8.54 -10.61 7.60
C LEU A 49 10.05 -10.87 7.74
N ALA A 50 10.51 -11.47 8.83
CA ALA A 50 11.93 -11.74 9.03
C ALA A 50 12.46 -12.70 7.94
N GLY A 51 13.63 -12.38 7.39
CA GLY A 51 14.24 -13.13 6.29
C GLY A 51 13.72 -12.77 4.90
N TYR A 52 12.72 -11.88 4.78
CA TYR A 52 12.21 -11.39 3.50
C TYR A 52 12.56 -9.92 3.26
N ARG A 53 12.76 -9.55 1.99
CA ARG A 53 12.76 -8.16 1.54
C ARG A 53 11.33 -7.74 1.26
N GLY A 54 10.72 -6.99 2.17
CA GLY A 54 9.30 -6.68 2.08
C GLY A 54 8.84 -5.55 2.97
N ALA A 55 7.55 -5.26 2.89
CA ALA A 55 6.91 -4.27 3.74
C ALA A 55 5.48 -4.71 4.08
N ALA A 56 4.99 -4.23 5.21
CA ALA A 56 3.60 -4.36 5.61
C ALA A 56 3.12 -3.07 6.28
N VAL A 57 1.88 -2.69 6.00
CA VAL A 57 1.19 -1.57 6.60
C VAL A 57 -0.16 -2.07 7.09
N VAL A 58 -0.47 -1.84 8.36
CA VAL A 58 -1.76 -2.18 8.97
C VAL A 58 -2.41 -0.88 9.44
N LEU A 59 -3.61 -0.62 8.92
CA LEU A 59 -4.40 0.56 9.25
C LEU A 59 -5.66 0.14 10.00
N GLU A 60 -6.11 0.97 10.92
CA GLU A 60 -7.51 1.00 11.33
C GLU A 60 -8.31 1.70 10.22
N PRO A 61 -9.18 1.00 9.46
CA PRO A 61 -9.79 1.55 8.26
C PRO A 61 -10.62 2.80 8.54
N HIS A 62 -11.34 2.88 9.66
CA HIS A 62 -12.26 3.98 9.90
C HIS A 62 -11.58 5.30 10.25
N THR A 63 -10.38 5.26 10.82
CA THR A 63 -9.67 6.45 11.32
C THR A 63 -8.41 6.76 10.50
N GLY A 64 -7.83 5.77 9.84
CA GLY A 64 -6.52 5.89 9.18
C GLY A 64 -5.35 5.76 10.17
N GLU A 65 -5.60 5.36 11.42
CA GLU A 65 -4.53 5.11 12.39
C GLU A 65 -3.63 3.97 11.91
N ILE A 66 -2.32 4.23 11.81
CA ILE A 66 -1.31 3.22 11.47
C ILE A 66 -1.02 2.38 12.72
N LEU A 67 -1.54 1.15 12.75
CA LEU A 67 -1.33 0.22 13.85
C LEU A 67 0.03 -0.50 13.75
N ALA A 68 0.51 -0.71 12.52
CA ALA A 68 1.86 -1.22 12.25
C ALA A 68 2.37 -0.73 10.89
N ILE A 69 3.66 -0.40 10.81
CA ILE A 69 4.38 -0.06 9.57
C ILE A 69 5.78 -0.67 9.61
N VAL A 70 5.99 -1.72 8.82
CA VAL A 70 7.21 -2.54 8.87
C VAL A 70 7.86 -2.56 7.49
N SER A 71 9.19 -2.46 7.48
CA SER A 71 10.04 -2.60 6.30
C SER A 71 11.19 -3.54 6.66
N MET A 72 11.38 -4.61 5.90
CA MET A 72 12.43 -5.60 6.11
C MET A 72 13.35 -5.74 4.88
N PRO A 73 14.64 -6.08 5.09
CA PRO A 73 15.31 -6.09 6.40
C PRO A 73 15.43 -4.69 6.99
N ASP A 74 15.54 -4.60 8.31
CA ASP A 74 15.78 -3.36 9.05
C ASP A 74 17.11 -3.40 9.81
N TYR A 75 17.35 -2.40 10.66
CA TYR A 75 18.59 -2.23 11.42
C TYR A 75 18.29 -1.73 12.84
N ASP A 76 19.28 -1.82 13.73
CA ASP A 76 19.16 -1.28 15.09
C ASP A 76 19.38 0.25 15.08
N PRO A 77 18.34 1.07 15.38
CA PRO A 77 18.48 2.52 15.41
C PRO A 77 19.41 3.00 16.53
N ASN A 78 19.68 2.20 17.56
CA ASN A 78 20.60 2.57 18.65
C ASN A 78 22.04 2.76 18.18
N LEU A 79 22.41 2.17 17.03
CA LEU A 79 23.71 2.38 16.41
C LEU A 79 23.92 3.84 16.03
N PHE A 80 22.87 4.52 15.55
CA PHE A 80 22.94 5.94 15.16
C PHE A 80 22.88 6.87 16.37
N ALA A 81 22.06 6.53 17.38
CA ALA A 81 21.90 7.35 18.58
C ALA A 81 23.22 7.57 19.35
N LYS A 82 24.17 6.62 19.25
CA LYS A 82 25.47 6.68 19.92
C LYS A 82 26.61 7.22 19.04
N GLY A 83 26.31 7.59 17.79
CA GLY A 83 27.32 7.83 16.76
C GLY A 83 27.78 6.50 16.15
N ILE A 84 27.23 6.16 14.99
CA ILE A 84 27.56 4.92 14.27
C ILE A 84 29.00 4.98 13.73
N ASP A 85 29.76 3.91 13.91
CA ASP A 85 31.10 3.81 13.35
C ASP A 85 31.05 3.60 11.82
N GLN A 86 32.11 4.03 11.13
CA GLN A 86 32.18 4.00 9.67
C GLN A 86 32.01 2.58 9.11
N VAL A 87 32.54 1.54 9.79
CA VAL A 87 32.48 0.16 9.32
C VAL A 87 31.03 -0.33 9.29
N ARG A 88 30.29 -0.14 10.39
CA ARG A 88 28.87 -0.52 10.46
C ARG A 88 28.00 0.30 9.52
N TYR A 89 28.26 1.59 9.39
CA TYR A 89 27.50 2.44 8.47
C TYR A 89 27.72 2.03 7.01
N THR A 90 28.97 1.77 6.61
CA THR A 90 29.30 1.27 5.27
C THR A 90 28.67 -0.09 5.02
N ALA A 91 28.62 -0.99 6.01
CA ALA A 91 27.92 -2.27 5.89
C ALA A 91 26.42 -2.07 5.59
N LEU A 92 25.72 -1.17 6.29
CA LEU A 92 24.32 -0.86 6.01
C LEU A 92 24.09 -0.22 4.64
N GLN A 93 25.00 0.64 4.18
CA GLN A 93 24.91 1.28 2.87
C GLN A 93 25.15 0.31 1.71
N GLN A 94 26.10 -0.62 1.86
CA GLN A 94 26.52 -1.55 0.81
C GLN A 94 25.72 -2.86 0.80
N ASP A 95 24.88 -3.09 1.82
CA ASP A 95 24.04 -4.29 1.88
C ASP A 95 23.11 -4.34 0.65
N PRO A 96 23.18 -5.40 -0.18
CA PRO A 96 22.33 -5.55 -1.37
C PRO A 96 20.84 -5.62 -1.03
N ASN A 97 20.50 -5.99 0.20
CA ASN A 97 19.14 -6.02 0.71
C ASN A 97 18.65 -4.66 1.21
N LYS A 98 19.45 -3.59 1.09
CA LYS A 98 19.03 -2.18 1.31
C LYS A 98 18.22 -1.97 2.61
N PRO A 99 18.78 -2.25 3.79
CA PRO A 99 18.07 -2.12 5.07
C PRO A 99 17.74 -0.65 5.43
N LEU A 100 18.46 0.31 4.86
CA LEU A 100 18.19 1.75 5.01
C LEU A 100 16.95 2.23 4.23
N LEU A 101 16.43 1.41 3.29
CA LEU A 101 15.24 1.73 2.52
C LEU A 101 13.99 1.38 3.33
N ASN A 102 13.20 2.39 3.71
CA ASN A 102 11.83 2.17 4.17
C ASN A 102 10.94 1.80 2.98
N ARG A 103 10.74 0.50 2.76
CA ARG A 103 9.96 -0.06 1.66
C ARG A 103 8.47 0.24 1.77
N ALA A 104 7.94 0.41 3.00
CA ALA A 104 6.52 0.70 3.22
C ALA A 104 6.13 2.09 2.70
N LEU A 105 7.04 3.06 2.84
CA LEU A 105 6.83 4.45 2.41
C LEU A 105 7.44 4.75 1.04
N TYR A 106 8.68 4.31 0.78
CA TYR A 106 9.44 4.68 -0.42
C TYR A 106 9.53 3.61 -1.50
N GLY A 107 9.16 2.37 -1.18
CA GLY A 107 9.15 1.30 -2.15
C GLY A 107 8.08 1.56 -3.20
N ARG A 108 8.48 1.67 -4.48
CA ARG A 108 7.57 1.83 -5.61
C ARG A 108 7.55 0.54 -6.41
N TYR A 109 6.41 -0.12 -6.41
CA TYR A 109 6.22 -1.43 -7.04
C TYR A 109 5.03 -1.37 -7.98
N ALA A 110 5.02 -2.21 -9.01
CA ALA A 110 3.78 -2.39 -9.76
C ALA A 110 2.77 -3.07 -8.83
N PRO A 111 1.56 -2.51 -8.64
CA PRO A 111 0.58 -3.09 -7.72
C PRO A 111 0.04 -4.44 -8.21
N GLY A 112 0.13 -4.69 -9.53
CA GLY A 112 -0.41 -5.89 -10.15
C GLY A 112 -1.91 -6.01 -9.91
N SER A 113 -2.37 -7.24 -9.73
CA SER A 113 -3.79 -7.55 -9.58
C SER A 113 -4.47 -6.97 -8.33
N THR A 114 -3.76 -6.31 -7.42
CA THR A 114 -4.37 -5.64 -6.25
C THR A 114 -5.24 -4.44 -6.63
N LEU A 115 -5.06 -3.85 -7.83
CA LEU A 115 -5.92 -2.75 -8.31
C LEU A 115 -7.26 -3.20 -8.89
N LYS A 116 -7.41 -4.50 -9.20
CA LYS A 116 -8.61 -5.05 -9.85
C LYS A 116 -9.93 -4.71 -9.14
N PRO A 117 -10.03 -4.68 -7.79
CA PRO A 117 -11.23 -4.23 -7.10
C PRO A 117 -11.65 -2.79 -7.44
N ILE A 118 -10.69 -1.86 -7.52
CA ILE A 118 -10.98 -0.45 -7.85
C ILE A 118 -11.39 -0.32 -9.31
N LEU A 119 -10.70 -1.02 -10.22
CA LEU A 119 -11.08 -1.00 -11.64
C LEU A 119 -12.43 -1.68 -11.88
N ALA A 120 -12.75 -2.73 -11.12
CA ALA A 120 -14.07 -3.37 -11.12
C ALA A 120 -15.17 -2.38 -10.70
N LEU A 121 -14.91 -1.56 -9.67
CA LEU A 121 -15.83 -0.52 -9.23
C LEU A 121 -16.05 0.54 -10.32
N ALA A 122 -14.98 1.06 -10.91
CA ALA A 122 -15.06 1.99 -12.05
C ALA A 122 -15.83 1.40 -13.24
N GLY A 123 -15.63 0.11 -13.48
CA GLY A 123 -16.37 -0.63 -14.49
C GLY A 123 -17.88 -0.64 -14.22
N LEU A 124 -18.28 -0.97 -12.99
CA LEU A 124 -19.68 -1.07 -12.59
C LEU A 124 -20.42 0.26 -12.73
N GLU A 125 -19.75 1.36 -12.43
CA GLU A 125 -20.34 2.69 -12.50
C GLU A 125 -20.72 3.09 -13.93
N HIS A 126 -19.90 2.73 -14.93
CA HIS A 126 -20.02 3.34 -16.26
C HIS A 126 -20.13 2.36 -17.44
N THR A 127 -19.68 1.11 -17.33
CA THR A 127 -19.33 0.34 -18.55
C THR A 127 -19.67 -1.16 -18.55
N ILE A 128 -19.98 -1.76 -17.40
CA ILE A 128 -20.21 -3.22 -17.32
C ILE A 128 -21.49 -3.61 -16.58
N ASN A 129 -22.14 -4.66 -17.10
CA ASN A 129 -23.13 -5.43 -16.36
C ASN A 129 -22.39 -6.52 -15.54
N PRO A 130 -22.50 -6.56 -14.20
CA PRO A 130 -21.78 -7.52 -13.35
C PRO A 130 -22.06 -8.99 -13.68
N ARG A 131 -23.25 -9.29 -14.23
CA ARG A 131 -23.68 -10.64 -14.59
C ARG A 131 -23.17 -11.09 -15.95
N ARG A 132 -22.70 -10.16 -16.79
CA ARG A 132 -22.16 -10.47 -18.11
C ARG A 132 -20.90 -11.31 -17.94
N ARG A 133 -20.89 -12.49 -18.56
CA ARG A 133 -19.71 -13.36 -18.58
C ARG A 133 -18.79 -13.01 -19.75
N VAL A 134 -17.50 -13.07 -19.50
CA VAL A 134 -16.42 -12.88 -20.48
C VAL A 134 -15.66 -14.18 -20.62
N LYS A 135 -15.44 -14.64 -21.86
CA LYS A 135 -14.68 -15.86 -22.12
C LYS A 135 -13.19 -15.58 -22.00
N CYS A 136 -12.51 -16.29 -21.12
CA CYS A 136 -11.07 -16.33 -20.98
C CYS A 136 -10.54 -17.67 -21.52
N SER A 137 -9.84 -17.62 -22.65
CA SER A 137 -9.14 -18.77 -23.26
C SER A 137 -7.67 -18.86 -22.87
N GLY A 138 -7.23 -18.09 -21.86
CA GLY A 138 -5.84 -18.04 -21.40
C GLY A 138 -4.99 -16.95 -22.05
N SER A 139 -5.53 -16.26 -23.04
CA SER A 139 -4.88 -15.12 -23.70
C SER A 139 -5.90 -14.14 -24.26
N PHE A 140 -5.41 -12.98 -24.66
CA PHE A 140 -6.15 -11.89 -25.27
C PHE A 140 -5.30 -11.31 -26.41
N ALA A 141 -5.88 -11.19 -27.60
CA ALA A 141 -5.22 -10.59 -28.76
C ALA A 141 -5.91 -9.27 -29.11
N LEU A 142 -5.10 -8.23 -29.35
CA LEU A 142 -5.60 -7.00 -29.95
C LEU A 142 -5.85 -7.28 -31.44
N LYS A 143 -6.98 -6.83 -31.98
CA LYS A 143 -7.35 -7.11 -33.38
C LYS A 143 -6.38 -6.49 -34.39
N GLU A 144 -5.69 -5.43 -33.99
CA GLU A 144 -4.85 -4.58 -34.84
C GLU A 144 -3.35 -4.83 -34.62
N GLU A 145 -2.97 -5.75 -33.72
CA GLU A 145 -1.58 -6.09 -33.41
C GLU A 145 -1.40 -7.60 -33.32
N ASP A 146 -0.29 -8.15 -33.83
CA ASP A 146 0.08 -9.57 -33.67
C ASP A 146 0.49 -9.94 -32.23
N ARG A 147 0.36 -9.00 -31.29
CA ARG A 147 0.78 -9.17 -29.90
C ARG A 147 -0.31 -9.85 -29.07
N VAL A 148 0.09 -10.95 -28.43
CA VAL A 148 -0.77 -11.73 -27.52
C VAL A 148 -0.45 -11.40 -26.06
N TYR A 149 -1.48 -11.00 -25.31
CA TYR A 149 -1.42 -10.76 -23.87
C TYR A 149 -1.92 -11.99 -23.13
N ARG A 150 -1.08 -12.57 -22.27
CA ARG A 150 -1.39 -13.84 -21.61
C ARG A 150 -2.10 -13.60 -20.29
N CYS A 151 -3.08 -14.45 -20.01
CA CYS A 151 -3.62 -14.60 -18.68
C CYS A 151 -2.70 -15.53 -17.87
N TRP A 152 -2.63 -15.33 -16.55
CA TRP A 152 -1.79 -16.17 -15.68
C TRP A 152 -2.16 -17.67 -15.77
N ARG A 153 -3.44 -17.99 -16.03
CA ARG A 153 -3.92 -19.35 -16.26
C ARG A 153 -3.87 -19.70 -17.75
N LYS A 154 -2.88 -20.48 -18.16
CA LYS A 154 -2.63 -20.88 -19.57
C LYS A 154 -3.85 -21.47 -20.29
N GLN A 155 -4.64 -22.30 -19.60
CA GLN A 155 -5.84 -22.93 -20.17
C GLN A 155 -7.07 -21.99 -20.17
N GLY A 156 -6.94 -20.80 -19.58
CA GLY A 156 -8.05 -19.88 -19.36
C GLY A 156 -8.92 -20.23 -18.17
N HIS A 157 -9.87 -19.33 -17.89
CA HIS A 157 -10.84 -19.45 -16.79
C HIS A 157 -12.23 -19.89 -17.28
N GLY A 158 -12.38 -20.20 -18.58
CA GLY A 158 -13.70 -20.37 -19.18
C GLY A 158 -14.45 -19.05 -19.24
N ALA A 159 -15.78 -19.09 -19.19
CA ALA A 159 -16.58 -17.87 -19.07
C ALA A 159 -16.62 -17.44 -17.60
N VAL A 160 -16.28 -16.19 -17.29
CA VAL A 160 -16.30 -15.64 -15.92
C VAL A 160 -17.07 -14.32 -15.87
N ASN A 161 -17.89 -14.12 -14.83
CA ASN A 161 -18.50 -12.84 -14.47
C ASN A 161 -17.55 -12.00 -13.61
N LEU A 162 -18.00 -10.83 -13.11
CA LEU A 162 -17.15 -9.93 -12.32
C LEU A 162 -16.62 -10.57 -11.03
N ILE A 163 -17.49 -11.25 -10.27
CA ILE A 163 -17.12 -11.90 -9.00
C ILE A 163 -16.12 -13.02 -9.28
N GLU A 164 -16.40 -13.89 -10.25
CA GLU A 164 -15.52 -14.99 -10.67
C GLU A 164 -14.17 -14.46 -11.17
N ALA A 165 -14.16 -13.31 -11.86
CA ALA A 165 -12.95 -12.66 -12.35
C ALA A 165 -12.10 -12.07 -11.22
N LEU A 166 -12.71 -11.53 -10.16
CA LEU A 166 -12.00 -11.08 -8.95
C LEU A 166 -11.48 -12.28 -8.15
N GLU A 167 -12.34 -13.28 -7.90
CA GLU A 167 -12.04 -14.54 -7.20
C GLU A 167 -10.79 -15.23 -7.76
N GLN A 168 -10.76 -15.40 -9.09
CA GLN A 168 -9.69 -16.10 -9.82
C GLN A 168 -8.64 -15.15 -10.40
N SER A 169 -8.75 -13.84 -10.13
CA SER A 169 -7.82 -12.82 -10.64
C SER A 169 -7.65 -12.88 -12.17
N CYS A 170 -8.71 -13.08 -12.94
CA CYS A 170 -8.66 -13.32 -14.40
C CYS A 170 -8.19 -12.09 -15.20
N ASP A 171 -6.98 -12.13 -15.79
CA ASP A 171 -6.43 -10.99 -16.54
C ASP A 171 -7.23 -10.66 -17.79
N THR A 172 -7.70 -11.67 -18.54
CA THR A 172 -8.49 -11.44 -19.76
C THR A 172 -9.76 -10.62 -19.49
N TYR A 173 -10.44 -10.86 -18.37
CA TYR A 173 -11.59 -10.04 -17.99
C TYR A 173 -11.19 -8.57 -17.83
N PHE A 174 -10.08 -8.33 -17.14
CA PHE A 174 -9.57 -6.98 -16.89
C PHE A 174 -8.95 -6.31 -18.12
N TYR A 175 -8.43 -7.08 -19.08
CA TYR A 175 -8.06 -6.56 -20.41
C TYR A 175 -9.28 -6.02 -21.16
N HIS A 176 -10.37 -6.80 -21.19
CA HIS A 176 -11.63 -6.34 -21.78
C HIS A 176 -12.18 -5.10 -21.07
N LEU A 177 -12.12 -5.06 -19.73
CA LEU A 177 -12.56 -3.92 -18.95
C LEU A 177 -11.67 -2.69 -19.19
N GLY A 178 -10.35 -2.87 -19.21
CA GLY A 178 -9.38 -1.81 -19.43
C GLY A 178 -9.56 -1.14 -20.79
N LEU A 179 -9.83 -1.90 -21.86
CA LEU A 179 -10.15 -1.31 -23.16
C LEU A 179 -11.46 -0.53 -23.18
N ARG A 180 -12.43 -0.89 -22.33
CA ARG A 180 -13.70 -0.13 -22.21
C ARG A 180 -13.52 1.16 -21.42
N LEU A 181 -12.74 1.12 -20.35
CA LEU A 181 -12.43 2.30 -19.54
C LEU A 181 -11.48 3.26 -20.28
N GLY A 182 -10.59 2.71 -21.09
CA GLY A 182 -9.45 3.45 -21.63
C GLY A 182 -8.47 3.85 -20.53
N ILE A 183 -7.34 4.46 -20.91
CA ILE A 183 -6.37 4.94 -19.92
C ILE A 183 -6.95 6.06 -19.05
N SER A 184 -7.77 6.96 -19.62
CA SER A 184 -8.36 8.06 -18.85
C SER A 184 -9.23 7.56 -17.70
N GLY A 185 -10.13 6.60 -17.95
CA GLY A 185 -10.99 6.04 -16.90
C GLY A 185 -10.21 5.21 -15.87
N ILE A 186 -9.16 4.49 -16.30
CA ILE A 186 -8.26 3.79 -15.37
C ILE A 186 -7.55 4.81 -14.46
N SER A 187 -6.93 5.84 -15.03
CA SER A 187 -6.14 6.81 -14.29
C SER A 187 -6.99 7.67 -13.37
N GLU A 188 -8.19 8.04 -13.80
CA GLU A 188 -9.19 8.73 -12.98
C GLU A 188 -9.57 7.88 -11.78
N ALA A 189 -10.02 6.65 -11.98
CA ALA A 189 -10.41 5.75 -10.88
C ALA A 189 -9.29 5.55 -9.86
N LEU A 190 -8.05 5.31 -10.32
CA LEU A 190 -6.91 5.13 -9.44
C LEU A 190 -6.53 6.42 -8.69
N THR A 191 -6.59 7.57 -9.35
CA THR A 191 -6.29 8.87 -8.72
C THR A 191 -7.35 9.24 -7.69
N THR A 192 -8.64 8.96 -7.95
CA THR A 192 -9.73 9.17 -6.98
C THR A 192 -9.53 8.32 -5.72
N PHE A 193 -8.95 7.13 -5.85
CA PHE A 193 -8.53 6.29 -4.72
C PHE A 193 -7.18 6.69 -4.08
N GLY A 194 -6.61 7.83 -4.47
CA GLY A 194 -5.40 8.39 -3.86
C GLY A 194 -4.08 7.87 -4.44
N PHE A 195 -4.08 7.04 -5.49
CA PHE A 195 -2.85 6.62 -6.13
C PHE A 195 -2.19 7.75 -6.94
N GLY A 196 -0.87 7.67 -7.08
CA GLY A 196 -0.10 8.63 -7.88
C GLY A 196 0.18 9.96 -7.19
N LYS A 197 -0.30 10.13 -5.95
CA LYS A 197 -0.01 11.28 -5.07
C LYS A 197 0.37 10.78 -3.68
N GLN A 198 1.05 11.62 -2.91
CA GLN A 198 1.26 11.41 -1.47
C GLN A 198 -0.07 11.12 -0.74
N THR A 199 -0.08 10.13 0.14
CA THR A 199 -1.22 9.85 1.05
C THR A 199 -1.38 10.94 2.11
N GLY A 200 -0.32 11.71 2.35
CA GLY A 200 -0.28 12.79 3.32
C GLY A 200 0.14 12.32 4.69
N VAL A 201 0.67 11.10 4.86
CA VAL A 201 1.11 10.60 6.18
C VAL A 201 2.01 11.60 6.90
N ASP A 202 1.92 11.62 8.23
CA ASP A 202 2.73 12.45 9.13
C ASP A 202 4.18 11.97 9.27
N LEU A 203 4.77 11.56 8.15
CA LEU A 203 6.19 11.24 7.99
C LEU A 203 6.82 12.15 6.93
N ALA A 204 8.11 12.42 7.08
CA ALA A 204 8.82 13.28 6.15
C ALA A 204 8.96 12.61 4.76
N SER A 205 8.85 13.44 3.72
CA SER A 205 9.28 13.11 2.36
C SER A 205 8.61 11.85 1.77
N GLU A 206 7.31 11.69 1.89
CA GLU A 206 6.57 10.64 1.16
C GLU A 206 6.75 10.81 -0.36
N PRO A 207 7.16 9.79 -1.13
CA PRO A 207 7.23 9.91 -2.58
C PRO A 207 5.87 9.68 -3.22
N ASP A 208 5.68 10.30 -4.38
CA ASP A 208 4.55 9.98 -5.24
C ASP A 208 4.67 8.56 -5.82
N GLY A 209 3.50 7.97 -6.09
CA GLY A 209 3.39 6.83 -6.99
C GLY A 209 3.51 7.27 -8.46
N LEU A 210 3.12 6.39 -9.38
CA LEU A 210 2.96 6.75 -10.77
C LEU A 210 1.67 6.12 -11.32
N ILE A 211 0.69 6.97 -11.58
CA ILE A 211 -0.48 6.59 -12.39
C ILE A 211 -0.27 7.19 -13.78
N PRO A 212 -0.02 6.36 -14.81
CA PRO A 212 0.32 6.86 -16.13
C PRO A 212 -0.90 7.49 -16.80
N THR A 213 -0.67 8.49 -17.64
CA THR A 213 -1.66 9.06 -18.57
C THR A 213 -1.05 9.14 -19.97
N ALA A 214 -1.88 9.36 -20.98
CA ALA A 214 -1.38 9.59 -22.34
C ALA A 214 -0.40 10.78 -22.38
N ASP A 215 -0.75 11.89 -21.72
CA ASP A 215 0.09 13.08 -21.62
C ASP A 215 1.39 12.83 -20.86
N TRP A 216 1.33 12.03 -19.79
CA TRP A 216 2.53 11.62 -19.07
C TRP A 216 3.49 10.85 -19.98
N LYS A 217 2.98 9.88 -20.75
CA LYS A 217 3.80 9.06 -21.64
C LYS A 217 4.40 9.90 -22.77
N GLN A 218 3.59 10.77 -23.37
CA GLN A 218 4.04 11.70 -24.41
C GLN A 218 5.15 12.63 -23.90
N ARG A 219 5.01 13.20 -22.69
CA ARG A 219 6.06 14.06 -22.10
C ARG A 219 7.32 13.28 -21.73
N ARG A 220 7.17 12.04 -21.22
CA ARG A 220 8.29 11.25 -20.71
C ARG A 220 9.11 10.55 -21.80
N TYR A 221 8.44 10.10 -22.87
CA TYR A 221 9.01 9.23 -23.89
C TYR A 221 8.77 9.72 -25.33
N SER A 222 8.09 10.85 -25.53
CA SER A 222 7.77 11.39 -26.87
C SER A 222 7.04 10.39 -27.77
N THR A 223 6.23 9.51 -27.18
CA THR A 223 5.45 8.49 -27.89
C THR A 223 3.98 8.52 -27.45
N PRO A 224 3.04 8.24 -28.39
CA PRO A 224 1.63 8.20 -28.05
C PRO A 224 1.29 7.01 -27.15
N TRP A 225 0.11 7.06 -26.55
CA TRP A 225 -0.46 5.96 -25.79
C TRP A 225 -1.00 4.88 -26.72
N TYR A 226 -0.55 3.64 -26.58
CA TYR A 226 -1.02 2.52 -27.39
C TYR A 226 -2.04 1.67 -26.61
N PRO A 227 -2.97 0.96 -27.30
CA PRO A 227 -3.91 0.06 -26.63
C PRO A 227 -3.24 -0.98 -25.73
N GLY A 228 -2.06 -1.47 -26.12
CA GLY A 228 -1.25 -2.37 -25.30
C GLY A 228 -0.82 -1.81 -23.94
N ASP A 229 -0.59 -0.50 -23.85
CA ASP A 229 -0.28 0.16 -22.59
C ASP A 229 -1.49 0.12 -21.64
N THR A 230 -2.70 0.31 -22.17
CA THR A 230 -3.96 0.18 -21.43
C THR A 230 -4.13 -1.22 -20.87
N LEU A 231 -3.79 -2.26 -21.66
CA LEU A 231 -3.90 -3.64 -21.20
C LEU A 231 -2.99 -3.91 -20.00
N ASN A 232 -1.74 -3.44 -20.03
CA ASN A 232 -0.83 -3.57 -18.90
C ASN A 232 -1.33 -2.79 -17.68
N ALA A 233 -1.77 -1.54 -17.88
CA ALA A 233 -2.31 -0.71 -16.80
C ALA A 233 -3.56 -1.34 -16.13
N SER A 234 -4.42 -2.00 -16.93
CA SER A 234 -5.66 -2.64 -16.44
C SER A 234 -5.45 -3.82 -15.50
N ILE A 235 -4.23 -4.35 -15.42
CA ILE A 235 -3.83 -5.38 -14.47
C ILE A 235 -2.78 -4.89 -13.47
N GLY A 236 -2.62 -3.57 -13.34
CA GLY A 236 -1.67 -2.93 -12.42
C GLY A 236 -0.21 -3.15 -12.78
N GLN A 237 0.09 -3.36 -14.05
CA GLN A 237 1.45 -3.51 -14.59
C GLN A 237 1.81 -2.37 -15.56
N GLY A 238 2.95 -2.50 -16.24
CA GLY A 238 3.46 -1.49 -17.17
C GLY A 238 4.04 -0.30 -16.42
N TYR A 239 3.47 0.88 -16.63
CA TYR A 239 3.97 2.12 -16.01
C TYR A 239 3.35 2.43 -14.64
N VAL A 240 2.38 1.62 -14.18
CA VAL A 240 1.71 1.84 -12.90
C VAL A 240 2.66 1.50 -11.75
N LEU A 241 2.91 2.45 -10.85
CA LEU A 241 3.68 2.23 -9.62
C LEU A 241 2.91 2.76 -8.41
N SER A 242 2.96 2.02 -7.31
CA SER A 242 2.35 2.40 -6.04
C SER A 242 3.26 2.06 -4.87
N THR A 243 3.09 2.76 -3.75
CA THR A 243 3.70 2.40 -2.47
C THR A 243 2.81 1.44 -1.68
N PRO A 244 3.37 0.62 -0.76
CA PRO A 244 2.56 -0.18 0.16
C PRO A 244 1.60 0.67 1.00
N LEU A 245 1.98 1.89 1.38
CA LEU A 245 1.11 2.82 2.09
C LEU A 245 -0.08 3.29 1.23
N GLN A 246 0.13 3.61 -0.06
CA GLN A 246 -0.97 3.91 -0.99
C GLN A 246 -1.93 2.73 -1.15
N LEU A 247 -1.39 1.50 -1.26
CA LEU A 247 -2.21 0.29 -1.32
C LEU A 247 -3.04 0.11 -0.04
N ALA A 248 -2.45 0.34 1.13
CA ALA A 248 -3.15 0.24 2.41
C ALA A 248 -4.26 1.29 2.53
N ALA A 249 -3.98 2.55 2.17
CA ALA A 249 -4.96 3.64 2.20
C ALA A 249 -6.14 3.38 1.24
N ALA A 250 -5.86 2.93 0.02
CA ALA A 250 -6.89 2.57 -0.95
C ALA A 250 -7.71 1.34 -0.50
N THR A 251 -7.07 0.38 0.18
CA THR A 251 -7.77 -0.78 0.77
C THR A 251 -8.67 -0.36 1.92
N ALA A 252 -8.24 0.57 2.77
CA ALA A 252 -9.08 1.16 3.81
C ALA A 252 -10.28 1.90 3.19
N ALA A 253 -10.09 2.63 2.08
CA ALA A 253 -11.19 3.27 1.36
C ALA A 253 -12.22 2.25 0.81
N LEU A 254 -11.77 1.11 0.26
CA LEU A 254 -12.67 0.01 -0.12
C LEU A 254 -13.42 -0.54 1.10
N ALA A 255 -12.73 -0.76 2.22
CA ALA A 255 -13.32 -1.21 3.47
C ALA A 255 -14.37 -0.21 4.01
N ASN A 256 -14.18 1.09 3.77
CA ASN A 256 -15.10 2.14 4.17
C ASN A 256 -16.14 2.52 3.10
N ARG A 257 -16.25 1.77 1.99
CA ARG A 257 -17.19 2.05 0.91
C ARG A 257 -17.03 3.47 0.34
N GLY A 258 -15.79 3.89 0.13
CA GLY A 258 -15.46 5.16 -0.51
C GLY A 258 -14.98 6.26 0.43
N ARG A 259 -15.00 6.06 1.77
CA ARG A 259 -14.39 7.05 2.69
C ARG A 259 -12.88 6.87 2.76
N LEU A 260 -12.14 7.71 2.05
CA LEU A 260 -10.68 7.74 2.07
C LEU A 260 -10.19 8.50 3.31
N VAL A 261 -9.57 7.78 4.23
CA VAL A 261 -8.97 8.33 5.45
C VAL A 261 -7.48 8.57 5.24
N ARG A 262 -6.96 9.66 5.82
CA ARG A 262 -5.52 9.95 5.80
C ARG A 262 -4.77 9.02 6.77
N PRO A 263 -3.79 8.22 6.30
CA PRO A 263 -2.94 7.44 7.20
C PRO A 263 -2.14 8.34 8.15
N HIS A 264 -2.06 8.00 9.43
CA HIS A 264 -1.29 8.79 10.40
C HIS A 264 -0.77 7.96 11.58
N LEU A 265 0.38 8.38 12.12
CA LEU A 265 1.05 7.82 13.29
C LEU A 265 0.71 8.58 14.58
N LEU A 266 0.42 9.87 14.50
CA LEU A 266 0.20 10.72 15.66
C LEU A 266 -1.23 10.56 16.20
N ARG A 267 -1.37 9.95 17.37
CA ARG A 267 -2.64 9.87 18.11
C ARG A 267 -2.93 11.15 18.89
N GLY A 268 -1.89 11.77 19.45
CA GLY A 268 -2.01 13.01 20.21
C GLY A 268 -0.68 13.58 20.67
N VAL A 269 -0.69 14.86 21.01
CA VAL A 269 0.44 15.62 21.55
C VAL A 269 0.06 16.07 22.95
N GLU A 270 0.80 15.61 23.94
CA GLU A 270 0.60 15.96 25.34
C GLU A 270 1.57 17.08 25.74
N ASP A 271 1.01 18.14 26.31
CA ASP A 271 1.77 19.22 26.93
C ASP A 271 2.35 18.73 28.28
N PRO A 272 3.68 18.83 28.50
CA PRO A 272 4.32 18.27 29.68
C PRO A 272 4.08 19.09 30.95
N GLU A 273 3.62 20.34 30.84
CA GLU A 273 3.33 21.21 31.99
C GLU A 273 1.86 21.11 32.41
N THR A 274 0.93 21.05 31.44
CA THR A 274 -0.52 21.04 31.71
C THR A 274 -1.13 19.64 31.70
N GLY A 275 -0.49 18.67 31.05
CA GLY A 275 -1.06 17.35 30.78
C GLY A 275 -2.18 17.36 29.72
N GLU A 276 -2.43 18.49 29.05
CA GLU A 276 -3.45 18.58 28.01
C GLU A 276 -3.02 17.78 26.76
N ILE A 277 -3.93 16.95 26.24
CA ILE A 277 -3.68 16.14 25.05
C ILE A 277 -4.45 16.72 23.86
N GLN A 278 -3.72 17.27 22.91
CA GLN A 278 -4.26 17.74 21.63
C GLN A 278 -4.24 16.60 20.61
N ARG A 279 -5.39 16.31 19.99
CA ARG A 279 -5.51 15.26 18.96
C ARG A 279 -5.61 15.89 17.57
N PRO A 280 -4.94 15.32 16.55
CA PRO A 280 -5.14 15.76 15.18
C PRO A 280 -6.60 15.61 14.74
N ALA A 281 -7.08 16.53 13.91
CA ALA A 281 -8.39 16.40 13.29
C ALA A 281 -8.39 15.23 12.30
N GLU A 282 -9.46 14.44 12.29
CA GLU A 282 -9.67 13.38 11.31
C GLU A 282 -9.78 13.99 9.91
N GLN A 283 -9.03 13.46 8.95
CA GLN A 283 -9.07 13.92 7.57
C GLN A 283 -9.66 12.81 6.69
N VAL A 284 -10.90 13.05 6.26
CA VAL A 284 -11.66 12.11 5.43
C VAL A 284 -12.07 12.79 4.14
N THR A 285 -11.87 12.09 3.02
CA THR A 285 -12.32 12.50 1.70
C THR A 285 -13.26 11.45 1.14
N GLU A 286 -14.42 11.86 0.64
CA GLU A 286 -15.37 10.96 -0.01
C GLU A 286 -14.93 10.71 -1.46
N VAL A 287 -14.61 9.46 -1.78
CA VAL A 287 -14.33 8.99 -3.14
C VAL A 287 -15.62 9.06 -3.94
N GLN A 288 -15.63 9.89 -4.98
CA GLN A 288 -16.73 9.99 -5.94
C GLN A 288 -16.58 8.89 -6.99
N LEU A 289 -16.72 7.63 -6.58
CA LEU A 289 -16.71 6.46 -7.47
C LEU A 289 -17.57 5.36 -6.88
N GLY A 290 -18.58 4.97 -7.65
CA GLY A 290 -19.52 3.90 -7.39
C GLY A 290 -20.54 4.15 -6.27
N ASP A 291 -21.60 3.35 -6.26
CA ASP A 291 -22.63 3.35 -5.22
C ASP A 291 -22.44 2.21 -4.21
N ALA A 292 -23.18 2.24 -3.10
CA ALA A 292 -23.10 1.24 -2.04
C ALA A 292 -23.30 -0.21 -2.54
N SER A 293 -24.20 -0.43 -3.50
CA SER A 293 -24.46 -1.76 -4.06
C SER A 293 -23.29 -2.27 -4.91
N GLN A 294 -22.58 -1.36 -5.58
CA GLN A 294 -21.40 -1.66 -6.37
C GLN A 294 -20.19 -1.97 -5.49
N TYR A 295 -20.00 -1.22 -4.40
CA TYR A 295 -19.01 -1.57 -3.38
C TYR A 295 -19.25 -2.98 -2.83
N GLU A 296 -20.48 -3.29 -2.41
CA GLU A 296 -20.78 -4.63 -1.87
C GLU A 296 -20.54 -5.74 -2.90
N ARG A 297 -20.77 -5.50 -4.19
CA ARG A 297 -20.44 -6.45 -5.26
C ARG A 297 -18.93 -6.69 -5.38
N VAL A 298 -18.13 -5.63 -5.30
CA VAL A 298 -16.66 -5.73 -5.36
C VAL A 298 -16.13 -6.44 -4.11
N ILE A 299 -16.67 -6.11 -2.94
CA ILE A 299 -16.33 -6.74 -1.65
C ILE A 299 -16.69 -8.24 -1.69
N GLU A 300 -17.84 -8.63 -2.24
CA GLU A 300 -18.20 -10.03 -2.47
C GLU A 300 -17.16 -10.77 -3.32
N GLY A 301 -16.68 -10.14 -4.41
CA GLY A 301 -15.58 -10.67 -5.21
C GLY A 301 -14.27 -10.81 -4.42
N MET A 302 -13.95 -9.85 -3.56
CA MET A 302 -12.78 -9.91 -2.66
C MET A 302 -12.93 -10.97 -1.56
N ILE A 303 -14.15 -11.21 -1.06
CA ILE A 303 -14.43 -12.32 -0.13
C ILE A 303 -14.22 -13.66 -0.85
N ALA A 304 -14.68 -13.78 -2.10
CA ALA A 304 -14.52 -14.99 -2.90
C ALA A 304 -13.04 -15.36 -3.14
N VAL A 305 -12.12 -14.39 -3.17
CA VAL A 305 -10.66 -14.67 -3.24
C VAL A 305 -10.19 -15.55 -2.09
N MET A 306 -10.74 -15.37 -0.89
CA MET A 306 -10.38 -16.11 0.33
C MET A 306 -11.29 -17.30 0.61
N HIS A 307 -12.57 -17.20 0.24
CA HIS A 307 -13.62 -18.13 0.69
C HIS A 307 -14.36 -18.83 -0.44
N GLY A 308 -14.15 -18.40 -1.69
CA GLY A 308 -14.73 -19.01 -2.88
C GLY A 308 -14.10 -20.35 -3.23
N SER A 309 -14.80 -21.12 -4.07
CA SER A 309 -14.37 -22.46 -4.48
C SER A 309 -13.09 -22.44 -5.35
N HIS A 310 -12.87 -21.34 -6.08
CA HIS A 310 -11.74 -21.12 -6.97
C HIS A 310 -10.84 -19.95 -6.54
N GLY A 311 -11.03 -19.42 -5.32
CA GLY A 311 -10.29 -18.27 -4.81
C GLY A 311 -8.77 -18.44 -4.81
N THR A 312 -8.04 -17.42 -5.29
CA THR A 312 -6.57 -17.47 -5.36
C THR A 312 -5.88 -17.59 -3.99
N ALA A 313 -6.55 -17.18 -2.91
CA ALA A 313 -6.04 -17.25 -1.54
C ALA A 313 -6.87 -18.19 -0.65
N ARG A 314 -7.66 -19.09 -1.25
CA ARG A 314 -8.60 -19.99 -0.54
C ARG A 314 -7.96 -20.78 0.61
N ARG A 315 -6.73 -21.27 0.42
CA ARG A 315 -6.02 -22.04 1.46
C ARG A 315 -5.77 -21.24 2.75
N ALA A 316 -5.55 -19.93 2.63
CA ALA A 316 -5.39 -19.06 3.80
C ALA A 316 -6.74 -18.83 4.49
N GLY A 317 -7.83 -18.67 3.72
CA GLY A 317 -9.18 -18.45 4.25
C GLY A 317 -9.74 -19.63 5.06
N GLN A 318 -9.37 -20.87 4.71
CA GLN A 318 -9.83 -22.08 5.42
C GLN A 318 -9.47 -22.15 6.92
N ARG A 319 -8.50 -21.34 7.36
CA ARG A 319 -8.00 -21.33 8.74
C ARG A 319 -8.60 -20.21 9.60
N LEU A 320 -9.49 -19.40 9.04
CA LEU A 320 -10.02 -18.20 9.69
C LEU A 320 -11.42 -18.46 10.24
N SER A 321 -11.68 -17.97 11.45
CA SER A 321 -13.00 -17.98 12.08
C SER A 321 -13.93 -16.87 11.58
N TYR A 322 -13.43 -15.99 10.70
CA TYR A 322 -14.11 -14.80 10.22
C TYR A 322 -13.89 -14.59 8.73
N ARG A 323 -14.78 -13.81 8.11
CA ARG A 323 -14.68 -13.47 6.69
C ARG A 323 -13.67 -12.35 6.47
N VAL A 324 -12.86 -12.54 5.43
CA VAL A 324 -11.82 -11.62 4.99
C VAL A 324 -12.08 -11.31 3.53
N ALA A 325 -12.11 -10.03 3.20
CA ALA A 325 -12.09 -9.56 1.83
C ALA A 325 -10.62 -9.29 1.47
N ALA A 326 -10.12 -9.91 0.40
CA ALA A 326 -8.73 -9.76 0.00
C ALA A 326 -8.53 -9.72 -1.52
N LYS A 327 -7.32 -9.34 -1.92
CA LYS A 327 -6.86 -9.47 -3.30
C LYS A 327 -5.36 -9.75 -3.35
N THR A 328 -4.97 -10.79 -4.07
CA THR A 328 -3.57 -11.09 -4.41
C THR A 328 -3.10 -10.27 -5.62
N GLY A 329 -1.81 -9.96 -5.66
CA GLY A 329 -1.12 -9.36 -6.79
C GLY A 329 0.25 -10.00 -7.02
N THR A 330 0.68 -9.97 -8.28
CA THR A 330 2.02 -10.39 -8.69
C THR A 330 2.55 -9.31 -9.64
N SER A 331 3.74 -8.79 -9.34
CA SER A 331 4.42 -7.79 -10.17
C SER A 331 5.61 -8.43 -10.85
N GLN A 332 5.59 -8.48 -12.17
CA GLN A 332 6.66 -9.09 -12.96
C GLN A 332 7.84 -8.13 -13.07
N LEU A 333 9.02 -8.55 -12.62
CA LEU A 333 10.25 -7.76 -12.75
C LEU A 333 10.93 -7.95 -14.10
N VAL A 334 10.78 -9.15 -14.69
CA VAL A 334 11.38 -9.51 -15.97
C VAL A 334 10.34 -10.25 -16.82
N SER A 335 10.29 -9.94 -18.12
CA SER A 335 9.56 -10.79 -19.07
C SER A 335 10.31 -12.11 -19.19
N LEU A 336 9.79 -13.20 -18.63
CA LEU A 336 10.36 -14.53 -18.84
C LEU A 336 10.49 -14.81 -20.35
N PRO A 337 11.66 -15.24 -20.85
CA PRO A 337 11.82 -15.66 -22.24
C PRO A 337 10.83 -16.77 -22.60
N GLN A 338 10.45 -16.88 -23.88
CA GLN A 338 9.47 -17.87 -24.37
C GLN A 338 9.87 -19.35 -24.15
N ALA A 339 11.04 -19.63 -23.57
CA ALA A 339 11.57 -20.98 -23.37
C ALA A 339 11.89 -21.27 -21.90
N GLY A 340 11.06 -22.11 -21.27
CA GLY A 340 11.52 -23.18 -20.37
C GLY A 340 11.90 -22.86 -18.92
N GLU A 341 12.33 -21.65 -18.56
CA GLU A 341 12.76 -21.40 -17.18
C GLU A 341 11.55 -21.22 -16.24
N ALA A 342 11.51 -22.01 -15.16
CA ALA A 342 10.49 -21.85 -14.14
C ALA A 342 10.81 -20.59 -13.32
N ALA A 343 9.81 -19.79 -12.97
CA ALA A 343 9.99 -18.60 -12.12
C ALA A 343 10.67 -18.90 -10.76
N GLN A 344 10.75 -20.16 -10.37
CA GLN A 344 11.43 -20.66 -9.16
C GLN A 344 12.95 -20.61 -9.27
N ASP A 345 13.48 -20.71 -10.49
CA ASP A 345 14.91 -20.80 -10.81
C ASP A 345 15.57 -19.44 -11.03
N LEU A 346 14.77 -18.36 -11.06
CA LEU A 346 15.29 -17.00 -11.15
C LEU A 346 16.04 -16.61 -9.87
N PRO A 347 17.15 -15.84 -9.99
CA PRO A 347 17.76 -15.14 -8.87
C PRO A 347 16.72 -14.36 -8.05
N GLU A 348 16.86 -14.30 -6.73
CA GLU A 348 15.84 -13.73 -5.84
C GLU A 348 15.52 -12.26 -6.14
N ASP A 349 16.47 -11.51 -6.68
CA ASP A 349 16.34 -10.13 -7.14
C ASP A 349 15.59 -9.99 -8.49
N LEU A 350 15.42 -11.08 -9.23
CA LEU A 350 14.64 -11.15 -10.47
C LEU A 350 13.28 -11.85 -10.29
N LYS A 351 13.01 -12.40 -9.09
CA LYS A 351 11.71 -13.00 -8.75
C LYS A 351 10.63 -11.93 -8.65
N ASP A 352 9.46 -12.27 -9.17
CA ASP A 352 8.27 -11.43 -9.09
C ASP A 352 7.96 -11.00 -7.65
N HIS A 353 7.51 -9.76 -7.47
CA HIS A 353 7.01 -9.34 -6.17
C HIS A 353 5.62 -9.91 -5.93
N ALA A 354 5.40 -10.47 -4.74
CA ALA A 354 4.09 -10.90 -4.26
C ALA A 354 3.45 -9.77 -3.44
N LEU A 355 2.21 -9.42 -3.79
CA LEU A 355 1.42 -8.41 -3.10
C LEU A 355 0.13 -9.02 -2.56
N PHE A 356 -0.31 -8.55 -1.42
CA PHE A 356 -1.56 -8.96 -0.80
C PHE A 356 -2.19 -7.76 -0.09
N ILE A 357 -3.45 -7.47 -0.42
CA ILE A 357 -4.27 -6.50 0.31
C ILE A 357 -5.46 -7.22 0.92
N ALA A 358 -5.86 -6.81 2.13
CA ALA A 358 -7.03 -7.36 2.79
C ALA A 358 -7.61 -6.40 3.83
N PHE A 359 -8.87 -6.62 4.17
CA PHE A 359 -9.51 -6.05 5.36
C PHE A 359 -10.42 -7.09 6.02
N ALA A 360 -10.60 -6.94 7.34
CA ALA A 360 -11.35 -7.88 8.16
C ALA A 360 -11.95 -7.19 9.42
N PRO A 361 -13.03 -7.75 9.99
CA PRO A 361 -14.00 -8.62 9.32
C PRO A 361 -14.59 -7.96 8.07
N ALA A 362 -14.96 -8.71 7.04
CA ALA A 362 -15.43 -8.13 5.78
C ALA A 362 -16.75 -7.33 5.94
N GLU A 363 -17.59 -7.75 6.88
CA GLU A 363 -18.91 -7.17 7.18
C GLU A 363 -18.82 -5.89 7.98
N ARG A 364 -17.85 -5.82 8.90
CA ARG A 364 -17.60 -4.67 9.79
C ARG A 364 -16.09 -4.48 9.97
N PRO A 365 -15.40 -3.94 8.96
CA PRO A 365 -13.95 -3.78 9.01
C PRO A 365 -13.52 -2.95 10.22
N GLY A 366 -12.44 -3.32 10.91
CA GLY A 366 -11.93 -2.54 12.06
C GLY A 366 -12.68 -2.74 13.39
N SER A 367 -13.80 -3.48 13.42
CA SER A 367 -14.48 -3.77 14.69
C SER A 367 -13.69 -4.77 15.54
N PRO A 368 -13.50 -4.51 16.86
CA PRO A 368 -12.80 -5.44 17.74
C PRO A 368 -13.56 -6.76 17.88
N TRP A 369 -12.80 -7.87 17.87
CA TRP A 369 -13.24 -9.26 17.87
C TRP A 369 -14.10 -9.69 19.08
N HIS A 370 -14.24 -8.84 20.11
CA HIS A 370 -14.95 -9.15 21.36
C HIS A 370 -16.30 -8.45 21.46
N SER A 371 -17.14 -8.60 20.44
CA SER A 371 -18.56 -8.20 20.49
C SER A 371 -19.46 -9.29 19.92
N SER A 372 -19.28 -10.52 20.40
CA SER A 372 -20.21 -11.65 20.23
C SER A 372 -20.14 -12.56 21.44
#